data_AF-A0A965Q6B0-F1
#
_entry.id   AF-A0A965Q6B0-F1
#
_cell.length_a   1.000
_cell.length_b   1.000
_cell.length_c   1.000
_cell.angle_alpha   90.00
_cell.angle_beta   90.00
_cell.angle_gamma   90.00
#
_symmetry.space_group_name_H-M   'P 1'
#
loop_
_entity.id
_entity.type
_entity.pdbx_description
1 polymer ?
#
loop_
_entity_poly.entity_id
_entity_poly.type
_entity_poly.pdbx_seq_one_letter_code
_entity_poly.pdbx_strand_id
1 'polypeptide(L)'
;RGKFAPFFVFIYMEYSLEDFVEMFNNDDLDVEKYFNDYDTFFSILNRKGLMGEIDPHNAGNGDVWQNQYLIWLYNNDKVEFYKWMKELLNDIDFKDQVYWEGDREDLARLFCDGARYDLSRDTVESILKGDDVFEPYWDTTDDVVRDVIEELTPQNLELFKQRVLKELEGKKLSPETEEMELIAAEQGHEDFWVITPENVARIIDNDESIKTLLKDELSDIKSDLYSIHSSAYNSAYEHEVYDNIFHELDDYFDTEKGEWVYTQHPYKKDVKIEKYRLPIRDFEGLVVDYLDNNKGYGNSGTLEYHGSFLGIIEADKDCLSVQAPDYPDHRLVDKNINEYFGDHF
;
A
#
# COMPACT_ATOMS: atom_id res chain seq x y z
N ARG A 1 -19.47 -45.69 -34.25
CA ARG A 1 -18.96 -46.96 -33.66
C ARG A 1 -17.45 -46.83 -33.45
N GLY A 2 -17.05 -46.17 -32.36
CA GLY A 2 -15.71 -46.25 -31.78
C GLY A 2 -15.87 -46.98 -30.44
N LYS A 3 -15.04 -48.00 -30.19
CA LYS A 3 -15.16 -48.91 -29.05
C LYS A 3 -14.65 -48.24 -27.77
N PHE A 4 -15.54 -47.62 -27.00
CA PHE A 4 -15.47 -47.70 -25.54
C PHE A 4 -16.11 -49.04 -25.13
N ALA A 5 -15.59 -49.72 -24.11
CA ALA A 5 -15.93 -51.08 -23.64
C ALA A 5 -15.05 -52.19 -24.27
N PRO A 6 -13.92 -52.50 -23.61
CA PRO A 6 -13.97 -53.62 -22.66
C PRO A 6 -13.32 -53.36 -21.28
N PHE A 7 -12.57 -52.29 -21.08
CA PHE A 7 -11.81 -52.07 -19.82
C PHE A 7 -12.68 -51.56 -18.67
N PHE A 8 -13.55 -50.57 -18.94
CA PHE A 8 -14.50 -50.01 -17.96
C PHE A 8 -15.52 -51.01 -17.42
N VAL A 9 -15.80 -52.11 -18.14
CA VAL A 9 -16.78 -53.13 -17.72
C VAL A 9 -16.16 -54.18 -16.79
N PHE A 10 -14.85 -54.41 -16.89
CA PHE A 10 -14.17 -55.43 -16.06
C PHE A 10 -13.90 -54.94 -14.64
N ILE A 11 -13.63 -53.64 -14.44
CA ILE A 11 -13.37 -53.05 -13.12
C ILE A 11 -14.62 -53.07 -12.23
N TYR A 12 -15.81 -52.79 -12.80
CA TYR A 12 -17.09 -52.81 -12.09
C TYR A 12 -17.51 -54.19 -11.54
N MET A 13 -16.76 -55.27 -11.83
CA MET A 13 -17.03 -56.60 -11.27
C MET A 13 -16.25 -56.91 -9.98
N GLU A 14 -15.21 -56.14 -9.63
CA GLU A 14 -14.40 -56.35 -8.42
C GLU A 14 -14.46 -55.19 -7.42
N TYR A 15 -14.66 -53.95 -7.89
CA TYR A 15 -14.73 -52.76 -7.04
C TYR A 15 -15.90 -51.86 -7.43
N SER A 16 -16.62 -51.37 -6.42
CA SER A 16 -17.60 -50.29 -6.53
C SER A 16 -16.90 -48.93 -6.67
N LEU A 17 -17.66 -47.88 -7.00
CA LEU A 17 -17.06 -46.54 -7.11
C LEU A 17 -16.68 -46.00 -5.73
N GLU A 18 -17.45 -46.38 -4.71
CA GLU A 18 -17.20 -46.12 -3.30
C GLU A 18 -15.88 -46.76 -2.85
N ASP A 19 -15.57 -47.99 -3.31
CA ASP A 19 -14.27 -48.61 -3.03
C ASP A 19 -13.11 -47.81 -3.65
N PHE A 20 -13.31 -47.21 -4.84
CA PHE A 20 -12.31 -46.33 -5.44
C PHE A 20 -12.12 -45.03 -4.66
N VAL A 21 -13.18 -44.46 -4.10
CA VAL A 21 -13.07 -43.28 -3.23
C VAL A 21 -12.34 -43.63 -1.94
N GLU A 22 -12.65 -44.77 -1.32
CA GLU A 22 -11.93 -45.25 -0.14
C GLU A 22 -10.43 -45.47 -0.44
N MET A 23 -10.11 -46.12 -1.55
CA MET A 23 -8.72 -46.29 -1.99
C MET A 23 -8.03 -44.94 -2.26
N PHE A 24 -8.76 -43.98 -2.84
CA PHE A 24 -8.23 -42.65 -3.11
C PHE A 24 -7.87 -41.90 -1.83
N ASN A 25 -8.79 -41.88 -0.87
CA ASN A 25 -8.61 -41.19 0.41
C ASN A 25 -7.56 -41.86 1.32
N ASN A 26 -7.20 -43.12 1.05
CA ASN A 26 -6.16 -43.87 1.76
C ASN A 26 -4.82 -43.92 1.00
N ASP A 27 -4.65 -43.10 -0.06
CA ASP A 27 -3.45 -43.06 -0.91
C ASP A 27 -3.12 -44.38 -1.64
N ASP A 28 -4.07 -45.30 -1.73
CA ASP A 28 -3.92 -46.63 -2.34
C ASP A 28 -4.38 -46.67 -3.82
N LEU A 29 -4.92 -45.55 -4.35
CA LEU A 29 -5.42 -45.47 -5.72
C LEU A 29 -4.40 -44.88 -6.72
N ASP A 30 -4.05 -45.68 -7.71
CA ASP A 30 -3.38 -45.21 -8.94
C ASP A 30 -4.41 -44.66 -9.94
N VAL A 31 -4.75 -43.37 -9.80
CA VAL A 31 -5.81 -42.72 -10.60
C VAL A 31 -5.54 -42.79 -12.10
N GLU A 32 -4.32 -42.53 -12.53
CA GLU A 32 -3.96 -42.53 -13.96
C GLU A 32 -4.15 -43.92 -14.58
N LYS A 33 -3.82 -44.98 -13.85
CA LYS A 33 -4.01 -46.36 -14.31
C LYS A 33 -5.48 -46.74 -14.50
N TYR A 34 -6.36 -46.33 -13.60
CA TYR A 34 -7.78 -46.74 -13.63
C TYR A 34 -8.68 -45.77 -14.40
N PHE A 35 -8.37 -44.48 -14.37
CA PHE A 35 -9.23 -43.39 -14.84
C PHE A 35 -8.57 -42.51 -15.90
N ASN A 36 -7.34 -42.81 -16.33
CA ASN A 36 -6.50 -42.04 -17.26
C ASN A 36 -5.94 -40.75 -16.67
N ASP A 37 -6.76 -39.92 -16.04
CA ASP A 37 -6.36 -38.66 -15.43
C ASP A 37 -7.33 -38.26 -14.29
N TYR A 38 -6.90 -37.32 -13.45
CA TYR A 38 -7.68 -36.82 -12.33
C TYR A 38 -8.95 -36.07 -12.76
N ASP A 39 -8.91 -35.34 -13.89
CA ASP A 39 -10.09 -34.63 -14.43
C ASP A 39 -11.23 -35.61 -14.75
N THR A 40 -10.89 -36.74 -15.39
CA THR A 40 -11.82 -37.82 -15.69
C THR A 40 -12.34 -38.46 -14.41
N PHE A 41 -11.47 -38.71 -13.43
CA PHE A 41 -11.85 -39.27 -12.14
C PHE A 41 -12.85 -38.38 -11.40
N PHE A 42 -12.53 -37.10 -11.17
CA PHE A 42 -13.42 -36.15 -10.50
C PHE A 42 -14.74 -35.95 -11.26
N SER A 43 -14.69 -35.92 -12.60
CA SER A 43 -15.90 -35.85 -13.42
C SER A 43 -16.81 -37.07 -13.24
N ILE A 44 -16.26 -38.27 -13.02
CA ILE A 44 -17.03 -39.48 -12.73
C ILE A 44 -17.64 -39.42 -11.33
N LEU A 45 -16.86 -39.01 -10.32
CA LEU A 45 -17.35 -38.84 -8.95
C LEU A 45 -18.50 -37.83 -8.89
N ASN A 46 -18.37 -36.70 -9.58
CA ASN A 46 -19.41 -35.67 -9.62
C ASN A 46 -20.72 -36.19 -10.20
N ARG A 47 -20.66 -36.90 -11.34
CA ARG A 47 -21.86 -37.53 -11.95
C ARG A 47 -22.56 -38.52 -11.04
N LYS A 48 -21.86 -39.03 -10.03
CA LYS A 48 -22.35 -40.03 -9.08
C LYS A 48 -22.69 -39.44 -7.71
N GLY A 49 -22.46 -38.15 -7.51
CA GLY A 49 -22.75 -37.46 -6.26
C GLY A 49 -21.75 -37.78 -5.14
N LEU A 50 -20.52 -38.21 -5.48
CA LEU A 50 -19.49 -38.62 -4.52
C LEU A 50 -18.39 -37.55 -4.32
N MET A 51 -18.50 -36.38 -4.95
CA MET A 51 -17.49 -35.31 -4.79
C MET A 51 -17.34 -34.82 -3.35
N GLY A 52 -18.43 -34.85 -2.57
CA GLY A 52 -18.38 -34.47 -1.15
C GLY A 52 -17.60 -35.43 -0.25
N GLU A 53 -17.13 -36.55 -0.79
CA GLU A 53 -16.30 -37.53 -0.07
C GLU A 53 -14.79 -37.24 -0.25
N ILE A 54 -14.43 -36.25 -1.07
CA ILE A 54 -13.04 -35.86 -1.31
C ILE A 54 -12.68 -34.69 -0.40
N ASP A 55 -11.67 -34.90 0.45
CA ASP A 55 -11.12 -33.89 1.34
C ASP A 55 -9.67 -33.56 0.93
N PRO A 56 -9.41 -32.40 0.32
CA PRO A 56 -8.07 -31.95 -0.04
C PRO A 56 -7.21 -31.54 1.15
N HIS A 57 -7.76 -31.36 2.36
CA HIS A 57 -7.00 -30.90 3.52
C HIS A 57 -6.37 -32.08 4.27
N ASN A 58 -5.06 -32.02 4.54
CA ASN A 58 -4.27 -33.09 5.16
C ASN A 58 -4.34 -34.43 4.42
N ALA A 59 -4.63 -34.42 3.11
CA ALA A 59 -4.61 -35.63 2.29
C ALA A 59 -3.17 -36.18 2.22
N GLY A 60 -2.98 -37.48 2.47
CA GLY A 60 -1.66 -38.08 2.62
C GLY A 60 -0.80 -38.04 1.35
N ASN A 61 -1.43 -38.02 0.17
CA ASN A 61 -0.82 -37.72 -1.14
C ASN A 61 -1.41 -36.46 -1.81
N GLY A 62 -1.97 -35.53 -1.01
CA GLY A 62 -2.61 -34.30 -1.50
C GLY A 62 -1.68 -33.44 -2.36
N ASP A 63 -0.38 -33.56 -2.14
CA ASP A 63 0.65 -32.93 -2.94
C ASP A 63 0.66 -33.32 -4.43
N VAL A 64 0.05 -34.45 -4.78
CA VAL A 64 -0.05 -34.95 -6.16
C VAL A 64 -1.27 -34.39 -6.88
N TRP A 65 -2.38 -34.20 -6.17
CA TRP A 65 -3.70 -34.01 -6.79
C TRP A 65 -4.47 -32.78 -6.30
N GLN A 66 -4.14 -32.20 -5.15
CA GLN A 66 -4.91 -31.10 -4.53
C GLN A 66 -5.12 -29.95 -5.52
N ASN A 67 -4.07 -29.50 -6.19
CA ASN A 67 -4.19 -28.39 -7.15
C ASN A 67 -5.09 -28.76 -8.33
N GLN A 68 -5.03 -30.00 -8.82
CA GLN A 68 -5.89 -30.46 -9.91
C GLN A 68 -7.36 -30.55 -9.49
N TYR A 69 -7.61 -30.99 -8.25
CA TYR A 69 -8.94 -31.01 -7.66
C TYR A 69 -9.52 -29.60 -7.50
N LEU A 70 -8.75 -28.67 -6.94
CA LEU A 70 -9.18 -27.28 -6.76
C LEU A 70 -9.44 -26.58 -8.11
N ILE A 71 -8.62 -26.82 -9.13
CA ILE A 71 -8.86 -26.33 -10.49
C ILE A 71 -10.10 -26.99 -11.11
N TRP A 72 -10.33 -28.27 -10.86
CA TRP A 72 -11.55 -28.95 -11.32
C TRP A 72 -12.79 -28.31 -10.67
N LEU A 73 -12.76 -28.03 -9.36
CA LEU A 73 -13.83 -27.33 -8.65
C LEU A 73 -14.04 -25.93 -9.21
N TYR A 74 -12.98 -25.17 -9.47
CA TYR A 74 -13.10 -23.84 -10.09
C TYR A 74 -13.93 -23.88 -11.39
N ASN A 75 -13.71 -24.89 -12.22
CA ASN A 75 -14.38 -25.04 -13.52
C ASN A 75 -15.78 -25.66 -13.45
N ASN A 76 -16.09 -26.44 -12.41
CA ASN A 76 -17.30 -27.28 -12.37
C ASN A 76 -18.21 -27.05 -11.15
N ASP A 77 -17.66 -26.60 -10.02
CA ASP A 77 -18.35 -26.35 -8.76
C ASP A 77 -17.70 -25.19 -7.97
N LYS A 78 -18.01 -23.95 -8.38
CA LYS A 78 -17.47 -22.75 -7.73
C LYS A 78 -17.83 -22.63 -6.25
N VAL A 79 -18.97 -23.18 -5.82
CA VAL A 79 -19.40 -23.09 -4.42
C VAL A 79 -18.43 -23.87 -3.53
N GLU A 80 -18.11 -25.09 -3.94
CA GLU A 80 -17.16 -25.93 -3.21
C GLU A 80 -15.72 -25.39 -3.34
N PHE A 81 -15.34 -24.82 -4.48
CA PHE A 81 -14.06 -24.12 -4.65
C PHE A 81 -13.84 -23.05 -3.58
N TYR A 82 -14.81 -22.13 -3.41
CA TYR A 82 -14.70 -21.06 -2.42
C TYR A 82 -14.73 -21.54 -0.98
N LYS A 83 -15.46 -22.63 -0.70
CA LYS A 83 -15.41 -23.29 0.60
C LYS A 83 -13.97 -23.70 0.91
N TRP A 84 -13.28 -24.37 -0.02
CA TRP A 84 -11.89 -24.77 0.18
C TRP A 84 -10.93 -23.59 0.25
N MET A 85 -11.13 -22.53 -0.51
CA MET A 85 -10.32 -21.31 -0.37
C MET A 85 -10.36 -20.77 1.05
N LYS A 86 -11.56 -20.73 1.66
CA LYS A 86 -11.74 -20.27 3.04
C LYS A 86 -11.11 -21.20 4.08
N GLU A 87 -11.10 -22.50 3.83
CA GLU A 87 -10.51 -23.48 4.76
C GLU A 87 -8.97 -23.50 4.66
N LEU A 88 -8.41 -23.29 3.46
CA LEU A 88 -6.97 -23.41 3.19
C LEU A 88 -6.20 -22.09 3.33
N LEU A 89 -6.85 -20.93 3.14
CA LEU A 89 -6.21 -19.62 3.20
C LEU A 89 -6.78 -18.83 4.40
N ASN A 90 -5.92 -18.53 5.38
CA ASN A 90 -6.35 -18.00 6.68
C ASN A 90 -6.48 -16.47 6.76
N ASP A 91 -6.05 -15.76 5.73
CA ASP A 91 -5.95 -14.31 5.63
C ASP A 91 -6.91 -13.74 4.58
N ILE A 92 -7.93 -14.50 4.17
CA ILE A 92 -8.99 -14.02 3.27
C ILE A 92 -10.36 -13.99 3.93
N ASP A 93 -11.17 -12.99 3.55
CA ASP A 93 -12.55 -12.85 3.98
C ASP A 93 -13.49 -12.70 2.77
N PHE A 94 -14.55 -13.50 2.74
CA PHE A 94 -15.54 -13.51 1.66
C PHE A 94 -16.76 -12.69 2.08
N LYS A 95 -16.96 -11.54 1.42
CA LYS A 95 -18.14 -10.67 1.62
C LYS A 95 -18.84 -10.40 0.29
N ASP A 96 -19.00 -9.13 -0.06
CA ASP A 96 -19.44 -8.64 -1.38
C ASP A 96 -18.36 -8.85 -2.46
N GLN A 97 -17.10 -8.93 -2.03
CA GLN A 97 -15.95 -9.39 -2.80
C GLN A 97 -14.97 -10.13 -1.86
N VAL A 98 -13.83 -10.56 -2.39
CA VAL A 98 -12.79 -11.22 -1.59
C VAL A 98 -11.81 -10.17 -1.07
N TYR A 99 -11.54 -10.22 0.22
CA TYR A 99 -10.61 -9.33 0.89
C TYR A 99 -9.44 -10.11 1.46
N TRP A 100 -8.27 -9.48 1.50
CA TRP A 100 -7.17 -9.88 2.37
C TRP A 100 -7.32 -9.19 3.75
N GLU A 101 -6.97 -9.89 4.82
CA GLU A 101 -7.01 -9.41 6.21
C GLU A 101 -5.81 -9.86 7.06
N GLY A 102 -4.91 -8.93 7.35
CA GLY A 102 -3.73 -9.17 8.17
C GLY A 102 -3.30 -7.95 8.97
N ASP A 103 -2.09 -8.05 9.52
CA ASP A 103 -1.40 -6.89 10.06
C ASP A 103 -0.82 -6.11 8.87
N ARG A 104 -0.93 -4.78 8.84
CA ARG A 104 -0.62 -3.99 7.63
C ARG A 104 0.83 -4.18 7.18
N GLU A 105 1.73 -4.34 8.14
CA GLU A 105 3.15 -4.61 7.97
C GLU A 105 3.43 -5.95 7.26
N ASP A 106 2.53 -6.94 7.32
CA ASP A 106 2.72 -8.22 6.63
C ASP A 106 2.84 -8.04 5.11
N LEU A 107 2.22 -7.00 4.54
CA LEU A 107 2.29 -6.67 3.11
C LEU A 107 3.74 -6.42 2.65
N ALA A 108 4.65 -6.04 3.55
CA ALA A 108 6.07 -5.88 3.25
C ALA A 108 6.72 -7.16 2.71
N ARG A 109 6.17 -8.34 3.05
CA ARG A 109 6.66 -9.65 2.54
C ARG A 109 6.67 -9.75 1.03
N LEU A 110 5.81 -8.99 0.34
CA LEU A 110 5.76 -8.97 -1.12
C LEU A 110 6.91 -8.18 -1.75
N PHE A 111 7.63 -7.35 -0.99
CA PHE A 111 8.69 -6.51 -1.52
C PHE A 111 10.04 -7.22 -1.54
N CYS A 112 10.86 -6.81 -2.50
CA CYS A 112 12.22 -7.30 -2.66
C CYS A 112 13.10 -6.93 -1.47
N ASP A 113 14.03 -7.81 -1.11
CA ASP A 113 15.06 -7.52 -0.11
C ASP A 113 16.44 -7.48 -0.78
N GLY A 114 17.11 -6.32 -0.72
CA GLY A 114 18.49 -6.17 -1.21
C GLY A 114 18.66 -5.81 -2.69
N ALA A 115 17.63 -5.31 -3.38
CA ALA A 115 17.80 -4.66 -4.68
C ALA A 115 18.54 -3.32 -4.50
N ARG A 116 19.45 -2.99 -5.43
CA ARG A 116 20.49 -1.96 -5.24
C ARG A 116 19.97 -0.55 -4.91
N TYR A 117 18.74 -0.23 -5.29
CA TYR A 117 18.15 1.10 -5.15
C TYR A 117 16.78 1.06 -4.46
N ASP A 118 16.34 -0.12 -4.05
CA ASP A 118 15.01 -0.30 -3.50
C ASP A 118 15.05 -0.15 -1.99
N LEU A 119 13.92 0.25 -1.43
CA LEU A 119 13.71 0.18 0.01
C LEU A 119 13.85 -1.29 0.45
N SER A 120 14.54 -1.51 1.58
CA SER A 120 14.58 -2.85 2.16
C SER A 120 13.22 -3.26 2.65
N ARG A 121 12.98 -4.57 2.73
CA ARG A 121 11.76 -5.15 3.29
C ARG A 121 11.47 -4.61 4.69
N ASP A 122 12.48 -4.58 5.56
CA ASP A 122 12.36 -4.05 6.93
C ASP A 122 11.96 -2.57 6.95
N THR A 123 12.42 -1.77 5.99
CA THR A 123 12.05 -0.36 5.88
C THR A 123 10.58 -0.23 5.47
N VAL A 124 10.14 -1.00 4.47
CA VAL A 124 8.73 -1.03 4.04
C VAL A 124 7.84 -1.51 5.18
N GLU A 125 8.24 -2.55 5.92
CA GLU A 125 7.53 -3.06 7.10
C GLU A 125 7.34 -1.96 8.15
N SER A 126 8.39 -1.21 8.45
CA SER A 126 8.36 -0.13 9.44
C SER A 126 7.45 1.03 9.01
N ILE A 127 7.49 1.41 7.72
CA ILE A 127 6.60 2.43 7.15
C ILE A 127 5.13 1.98 7.23
N LEU A 128 4.85 0.73 6.83
CA LEU A 128 3.51 0.16 6.89
C LEU A 128 3.02 -0.01 8.33
N LYS A 129 3.90 -0.24 9.30
CA LYS A 129 3.56 -0.23 10.71
C LYS A 129 3.25 1.18 11.25
N GLY A 130 3.74 2.22 10.57
CA GLY A 130 3.62 3.61 10.98
C GLY A 130 4.73 4.04 11.96
N ASP A 131 5.87 3.36 11.94
CA ASP A 131 7.06 3.79 12.68
C ASP A 131 7.69 5.02 11.98
N ASP A 132 8.24 5.94 12.78
CA ASP A 132 9.01 7.07 12.27
C ASP A 132 10.41 6.58 11.87
N VAL A 133 10.59 6.33 10.58
CA VAL A 133 11.84 5.82 9.99
C VAL A 133 12.60 6.85 9.16
N PHE A 134 12.03 8.04 8.99
CA PHE A 134 12.59 9.04 8.10
C PHE A 134 13.51 9.95 8.91
N GLU A 135 14.78 10.04 8.50
CA GLU A 135 15.64 11.10 9.02
C GLU A 135 15.21 12.43 8.40
N PRO A 136 14.81 13.43 9.20
CA PRO A 136 14.29 14.67 8.67
C PRO A 136 15.38 15.44 7.91
N TYR A 137 14.99 15.97 6.75
CA TYR A 137 15.77 16.95 6.02
C TYR A 137 15.74 18.29 6.76
N TRP A 138 16.92 18.78 7.14
CA TRP A 138 17.08 20.05 7.86
C TRP A 138 17.34 21.24 6.92
N ASP A 139 18.29 21.10 5.99
CA ASP A 139 18.61 22.14 4.98
C ASP A 139 17.78 21.94 3.71
N THR A 140 16.48 22.24 3.81
CA THR A 140 15.51 22.02 2.71
C THR A 140 15.36 23.23 1.78
N THR A 141 15.74 24.43 2.23
CA THR A 141 15.66 25.67 1.45
C THR A 141 16.86 26.57 1.76
N ASP A 142 17.31 27.32 0.76
CA ASP A 142 18.29 28.41 0.92
C ASP A 142 17.64 29.80 0.84
N ASP A 143 16.39 29.88 0.37
CA ASP A 143 15.68 31.11 0.07
C ASP A 143 14.18 30.98 0.36
N VAL A 144 13.79 31.32 1.60
CA VAL A 144 12.39 31.29 2.04
C VAL A 144 11.48 32.31 1.33
N VAL A 145 12.05 33.30 0.65
CA VAL A 145 11.21 34.22 -0.14
C VAL A 145 10.72 33.49 -1.37
N ARG A 146 11.64 32.91 -2.13
CA ARG A 146 11.34 32.08 -3.31
C ARG A 146 10.51 30.86 -2.95
N ASP A 147 10.93 30.11 -1.93
CA ASP A 147 10.38 28.77 -1.68
C ASP A 147 9.14 28.78 -0.76
N VAL A 148 8.81 29.90 -0.12
CA VAL A 148 7.64 29.97 0.79
C VAL A 148 6.75 31.17 0.46
N ILE A 149 7.29 32.38 0.47
CA ILE A 149 6.49 33.61 0.33
C ILE A 149 5.84 33.71 -1.06
N GLU A 150 6.58 33.40 -2.12
CA GLU A 150 6.07 33.43 -3.50
C GLU A 150 4.99 32.36 -3.75
N GLU A 151 5.01 31.25 -3.01
CA GLU A 151 4.06 30.14 -3.12
C GLU A 151 2.80 30.31 -2.24
N LEU A 152 2.72 31.38 -1.46
CA LEU A 152 1.55 31.61 -0.61
C LEU A 152 0.30 31.88 -1.44
N THR A 153 -0.77 31.19 -1.07
CA THR A 153 -2.12 31.55 -1.52
C THR A 153 -2.44 33.00 -1.12
N PRO A 154 -3.35 33.69 -1.84
CA PRO A 154 -3.73 35.06 -1.50
C PRO A 154 -4.21 35.24 -0.04
N GLN A 155 -4.77 34.18 0.55
CA GLN A 155 -5.23 34.16 1.95
C GLN A 155 -4.04 34.12 2.92
N ASN A 156 -3.10 33.21 2.70
CA ASN A 156 -1.91 33.08 3.54
C ASN A 156 -0.96 34.28 3.38
N LEU A 157 -0.87 34.85 2.17
CA LEU A 157 -0.12 36.08 1.94
C LEU A 157 -0.67 37.27 2.75
N GLU A 158 -1.98 37.33 2.97
CA GLU A 158 -2.58 38.36 3.82
C GLU A 158 -2.27 38.14 5.32
N LEU A 159 -2.24 36.89 5.78
CA LEU A 159 -1.78 36.55 7.14
C LEU A 159 -0.30 36.95 7.32
N PHE A 160 0.54 36.65 6.33
CA PHE A 160 1.94 37.05 6.33
C PHE A 160 2.10 38.57 6.45
N LYS A 161 1.37 39.34 5.62
CA LYS A 161 1.34 40.82 5.68
C LYS A 161 0.96 41.32 7.07
N GLN A 162 -0.08 40.76 7.67
CA GLN A 162 -0.52 41.13 9.02
C GLN A 162 0.54 40.86 10.06
N ARG A 163 1.25 39.73 9.96
CA ARG A 163 2.33 39.41 10.89
C ARG A 163 3.52 40.36 10.75
N VAL A 164 3.94 40.66 9.52
CA VAL A 164 5.01 41.63 9.24
C VAL A 164 4.65 43.02 9.81
N LEU A 165 3.42 43.49 9.57
CA LEU A 165 2.93 44.76 10.11
C LEU A 165 3.00 44.80 11.64
N LYS A 166 2.56 43.73 12.30
CA LYS A 166 2.56 43.60 13.76
C LYS A 166 3.98 43.60 14.34
N GLU A 167 4.90 42.88 13.71
CA GLU A 167 6.28 42.73 14.18
C GLU A 167 7.10 44.03 14.06
N LEU A 168 6.77 44.83 13.05
CA LEU A 168 7.46 46.08 12.74
C LEU A 168 6.67 47.33 13.17
N GLU A 169 5.53 47.17 13.85
CA GLU A 169 4.62 48.26 14.21
C GLU A 169 5.36 49.33 15.03
N GLY A 170 5.35 50.57 14.52
CA GLY A 170 5.94 51.73 15.20
C GLY A 170 7.47 51.76 15.23
N LYS A 171 8.17 50.78 14.64
CA LYS A 171 9.64 50.80 14.49
C LYS A 171 10.04 51.79 13.41
N LYS A 172 11.14 52.51 13.65
CA LYS A 172 11.82 53.34 12.63
C LYS A 172 12.93 52.52 12.01
N LEU A 173 12.78 52.16 10.75
CA LEU A 173 13.67 51.27 10.02
C LEU A 173 14.63 52.10 9.15
N SER A 174 15.88 51.64 9.03
CA SER A 174 16.83 52.23 8.10
C SER A 174 16.43 51.89 6.65
N PRO A 175 16.51 52.84 5.71
CA PRO A 175 16.26 52.56 4.31
C PRO A 175 17.50 51.92 3.67
N GLU A 176 17.56 50.59 3.67
CA GLU A 176 18.75 49.83 3.21
C GLU A 176 18.68 49.39 1.75
N THR A 177 17.53 49.60 1.10
CA THR A 177 17.28 49.26 -0.30
C THR A 177 16.65 50.44 -1.04
N GLU A 178 16.74 50.44 -2.38
CA GLU A 178 16.15 51.51 -3.20
C GLU A 178 14.64 51.68 -2.93
N GLU A 179 13.90 50.58 -2.74
CA GLU A 179 12.46 50.62 -2.45
C GLU A 179 12.18 51.23 -1.06
N MET A 180 13.00 50.91 -0.06
CA MET A 180 12.88 51.50 1.27
C MET A 180 13.23 53.00 1.28
N GLU A 181 14.23 53.42 0.51
CA GLU A 181 14.59 54.83 0.32
C GLU A 181 13.43 55.61 -0.33
N LEU A 182 12.77 55.03 -1.34
CA LEU A 182 11.58 55.63 -1.95
C LEU A 182 10.44 55.79 -0.95
N ILE A 183 10.16 54.76 -0.15
CA ILE A 183 9.11 54.82 0.88
C ILE A 183 9.45 55.87 1.95
N ALA A 184 10.71 55.95 2.38
CA ALA A 184 11.16 56.98 3.32
C ALA A 184 10.86 58.38 2.77
N ALA A 185 11.28 58.65 1.53
CA ALA A 185 11.06 59.93 0.87
C ALA A 185 9.57 60.28 0.72
N GLU A 186 8.71 59.30 0.39
CA GLU A 186 7.26 59.45 0.33
C GLU A 186 6.63 59.79 1.69
N GLN A 187 7.21 59.26 2.78
CA GLN A 187 6.81 59.57 4.16
C GLN A 187 7.37 60.93 4.65
N GLY A 188 8.22 61.59 3.86
CA GLY A 188 8.80 62.90 4.16
C GLY A 188 10.04 62.86 5.06
N HIS A 189 10.74 61.72 5.12
CA HIS A 189 11.96 61.52 5.91
C HIS A 189 13.03 60.83 5.05
N GLU A 190 14.30 61.23 5.13
CA GLU A 190 15.37 60.58 4.36
C GLU A 190 16.10 59.49 5.17
N ASP A 191 16.11 59.61 6.50
CA ASP A 191 16.93 58.77 7.37
C ASP A 191 16.21 57.51 7.90
N PHE A 192 14.88 57.46 7.80
CA PHE A 192 14.09 56.32 8.29
C PHE A 192 12.74 56.21 7.57
N TRP A 193 12.18 55.01 7.61
CA TRP A 193 10.82 54.73 7.19
C TRP A 193 10.08 53.89 8.24
N VAL A 194 8.76 53.80 8.11
CA VAL A 194 7.90 52.96 8.96
C VAL A 194 7.03 52.08 8.07
N ILE A 195 6.88 50.80 8.44
CA ILE A 195 5.93 49.91 7.75
C ILE A 195 4.50 50.39 7.97
N THR A 196 3.66 50.33 6.94
CA THR A 196 2.24 50.66 7.02
C THR A 196 1.43 49.69 6.15
N PRO A 197 0.10 49.58 6.38
CA PRO A 197 -0.75 48.77 5.51
C PRO A 197 -0.67 49.15 4.02
N GLU A 198 -0.35 50.41 3.70
CA GLU A 198 -0.24 50.90 2.34
C GLU A 198 1.08 50.51 1.64
N ASN A 199 2.16 50.27 2.40
CA ASN A 199 3.48 49.98 1.82
C ASN A 199 3.95 48.53 2.03
N VAL A 200 3.33 47.75 2.93
CA VAL A 200 3.77 46.39 3.24
C VAL A 200 3.80 45.47 2.02
N ALA A 201 2.82 45.61 1.12
CA ALA A 201 2.79 44.83 -0.12
C ALA A 201 4.00 45.14 -1.01
N ARG A 202 4.37 46.43 -1.17
CA ARG A 202 5.55 46.83 -1.96
C ARG A 202 6.85 46.26 -1.41
N ILE A 203 6.97 46.21 -0.08
CA ILE A 203 8.13 45.64 0.60
C ILE A 203 8.21 44.12 0.39
N ILE A 204 7.09 43.41 0.49
CA ILE A 204 7.04 41.96 0.29
C ILE A 204 7.27 41.60 -1.18
N ASP A 205 6.69 42.35 -2.11
CA ASP A 205 6.84 42.16 -3.55
C ASP A 205 8.26 42.50 -4.05
N ASN A 206 9.06 43.23 -3.24
CA ASN A 206 10.45 43.54 -3.53
C ASN A 206 11.37 42.57 -2.78
N ASP A 207 11.87 41.57 -3.50
CA ASP A 207 12.74 40.50 -2.99
C ASP A 207 13.91 41.01 -2.13
N GLU A 208 14.64 42.03 -2.60
CA GLU A 208 15.78 42.59 -1.87
C GLU A 208 15.34 43.22 -0.53
N SER A 209 14.19 43.89 -0.51
CA SER A 209 13.67 44.59 0.67
C SER A 209 13.19 43.61 1.73
N ILE A 210 12.37 42.62 1.35
CA ILE A 210 11.92 41.61 2.30
C ILE A 210 13.08 40.74 2.79
N LYS A 211 14.04 40.37 1.93
CA LYS A 211 15.26 39.65 2.34
C LYS A 211 16.10 40.42 3.34
N THR A 212 16.20 41.74 3.16
CA THR A 212 16.92 42.60 4.09
C THR A 212 16.24 42.62 5.46
N LEU A 213 14.91 42.76 5.50
CA LEU A 213 14.17 42.69 6.77
C LEU A 213 14.25 41.31 7.42
N LEU A 214 14.15 40.22 6.66
CA LEU A 214 14.23 38.84 7.18
C LEU A 214 15.59 38.50 7.79
N LYS A 215 16.67 39.20 7.44
CA LYS A 215 17.99 38.98 8.04
C LYS A 215 18.04 39.43 9.51
N ASP A 216 17.43 40.58 9.80
CA ASP A 216 17.58 41.24 11.09
C ASP A 216 16.23 41.47 11.77
N GLU A 217 15.43 42.40 11.24
CA GLU A 217 14.21 42.91 11.87
C GLU A 217 13.05 41.90 11.92
N LEU A 218 13.06 40.90 11.03
CA LEU A 218 12.09 39.83 10.88
C LEU A 218 12.74 38.45 11.01
N SER A 219 13.83 38.34 11.78
CA SER A 219 14.57 37.09 11.98
C SER A 219 13.71 35.96 12.59
N ASP A 220 12.78 36.28 13.49
CA ASP A 220 11.83 35.31 14.04
C ASP A 220 10.88 34.78 12.96
N ILE A 221 10.30 35.69 12.14
CA ILE A 221 9.46 35.31 10.99
C ILE A 221 10.26 34.44 10.02
N LYS A 222 11.52 34.78 9.75
CA LYS A 222 12.41 33.97 8.90
C LYS A 222 12.52 32.54 9.47
N SER A 223 12.75 32.40 10.77
CA SER A 223 12.82 31.08 11.42
C SER A 223 11.52 30.28 11.29
N ASP A 224 10.37 30.94 11.40
CA ASP A 224 9.06 30.31 11.19
C ASP A 224 8.90 29.82 9.74
N LEU A 225 9.30 30.63 8.75
CA LEU A 225 9.25 30.25 7.33
C LEU A 225 10.15 29.04 7.01
N TYR A 226 11.37 28.97 7.57
CA TYR A 226 12.22 27.77 7.43
C TYR A 226 11.56 26.53 8.05
N SER A 227 10.90 26.69 9.19
CA SER A 227 10.22 25.59 9.88
C SER A 227 9.03 25.08 9.06
N ILE A 228 8.26 25.98 8.44
CA ILE A 228 7.16 25.63 7.52
C ILE A 228 7.70 24.86 6.33
N HIS A 229 8.74 25.38 5.65
CA HIS A 229 9.32 24.72 4.48
C HIS A 229 9.84 23.33 4.83
N SER A 230 10.62 23.20 5.91
CA SER A 230 11.15 21.89 6.36
C SER A 230 10.03 20.90 6.69
N SER A 231 8.96 21.34 7.36
CA SER A 231 7.82 20.48 7.68
C SER A 231 7.07 20.06 6.42
N ALA A 232 6.80 20.99 5.51
CA ALA A 232 6.15 20.74 4.24
C ALA A 232 6.92 19.76 3.36
N TYR A 233 8.23 19.95 3.29
CA TYR A 233 9.16 19.13 2.52
C TYR A 233 9.22 17.69 3.05
N ASN A 234 9.45 17.52 4.36
CA ASN A 234 9.52 16.19 4.95
C ASN A 234 8.18 15.46 4.83
N SER A 235 7.06 16.13 5.10
CA SER A 235 5.75 15.50 4.92
C SER A 235 5.46 15.11 3.47
N ALA A 236 5.87 15.94 2.50
CA ALA A 236 5.72 15.60 1.08
C ALA A 236 6.52 14.35 0.71
N TYR A 237 7.76 14.26 1.22
CA TYR A 237 8.64 13.12 0.99
C TYR A 237 8.07 11.83 1.60
N GLU A 238 7.65 11.88 2.86
CA GLU A 238 7.06 10.74 3.56
C GLU A 238 5.78 10.26 2.86
N HIS A 239 4.94 11.19 2.42
CA HIS A 239 3.72 10.89 1.68
C HIS A 239 4.03 10.20 0.33
N GLU A 240 5.00 10.72 -0.43
CA GLU A 240 5.37 10.15 -1.73
C GLU A 240 5.95 8.73 -1.58
N VAL A 241 6.79 8.50 -0.56
CA VAL A 241 7.30 7.15 -0.28
C VAL A 241 6.15 6.19 0.09
N TYR A 242 5.22 6.64 0.92
CA TYR A 242 4.05 5.84 1.29
C TYR A 242 3.19 5.52 0.06
N ASP A 243 2.91 6.51 -0.78
CA ASP A 243 2.12 6.35 -1.99
C ASP A 243 2.80 5.41 -2.99
N ASN A 244 4.13 5.47 -3.14
CA ASN A 244 4.87 4.55 -3.99
C ASN A 244 4.74 3.09 -3.50
N ILE A 245 4.80 2.84 -2.19
CA ILE A 245 4.57 1.49 -1.63
C ILE A 245 3.16 0.99 -1.96
N PHE A 246 2.14 1.83 -1.75
CA PHE A 246 0.76 1.45 -2.04
C PHE A 246 0.50 1.31 -3.55
N HIS A 247 1.17 2.08 -4.39
CA HIS A 247 1.08 1.93 -5.84
C HIS A 247 1.54 0.55 -6.31
N GLU A 248 2.67 0.04 -5.81
CA GLU A 248 3.15 -1.31 -6.14
C GLU A 248 2.21 -2.40 -5.60
N LEU A 249 1.62 -2.20 -4.41
CA LEU A 249 0.62 -3.12 -3.86
C LEU A 249 -0.69 -3.13 -4.66
N ASP A 250 -0.97 -2.07 -5.42
CA ASP A 250 -2.21 -1.92 -6.18
C ASP A 250 -2.36 -2.95 -7.31
N ASP A 251 -1.27 -3.62 -7.71
CA ASP A 251 -1.34 -4.73 -8.67
C ASP A 251 -2.18 -5.91 -8.16
N TYR A 252 -2.15 -6.16 -6.84
CA TYR A 252 -2.87 -7.27 -6.21
C TYR A 252 -4.12 -6.80 -5.47
N PHE A 253 -4.09 -5.58 -4.92
CA PHE A 253 -5.10 -5.07 -4.01
C PHE A 253 -5.74 -3.78 -4.53
N ASP A 254 -6.99 -3.53 -4.16
CA ASP A 254 -7.63 -2.23 -4.37
C ASP A 254 -7.26 -1.31 -3.20
N THR A 255 -6.10 -0.66 -3.32
CA THR A 255 -5.47 0.10 -2.23
C THR A 255 -6.25 1.32 -1.78
N GLU A 256 -7.02 1.94 -2.68
CA GLU A 256 -7.92 3.06 -2.37
C GLU A 256 -9.04 2.68 -1.38
N LYS A 257 -9.37 1.38 -1.28
CA LYS A 257 -10.43 0.86 -0.42
C LYS A 257 -9.91 0.17 0.84
N GLY A 258 -8.63 0.35 1.17
CA GLY A 258 -8.05 -0.19 2.39
C GLY A 258 -8.69 0.38 3.65
N GLU A 259 -9.06 -0.47 4.60
CA GLU A 259 -9.73 -0.07 5.84
C GLU A 259 -9.20 -0.83 7.06
N TRP A 260 -9.21 -0.17 8.21
CA TRP A 260 -8.98 -0.82 9.51
C TRP A 260 -10.28 -1.41 10.04
N VAL A 261 -10.25 -2.69 10.43
CA VAL A 261 -11.41 -3.45 10.86
C VAL A 261 -11.14 -4.17 12.17
N TYR A 262 -12.18 -4.34 12.99
CA TYR A 262 -12.08 -5.10 14.23
C TYR A 262 -12.59 -6.52 14.05
N THR A 263 -11.70 -7.51 14.17
CA THR A 263 -12.05 -8.92 14.17
C THR A 263 -11.96 -9.52 15.57
N GLN A 264 -12.67 -10.63 15.79
CA GLN A 264 -12.63 -11.33 17.07
C GLN A 264 -11.26 -12.02 17.23
N HIS A 265 -10.63 -11.85 18.40
CA HIS A 265 -9.37 -12.56 18.68
C HIS A 265 -9.61 -14.08 18.63
N PRO A 266 -8.80 -14.85 17.87
CA PRO A 266 -9.05 -16.29 17.61
C PRO A 266 -9.22 -17.12 18.90
N TYR A 267 -8.41 -16.80 19.91
CA TYR A 267 -8.37 -17.53 21.19
C TYR A 267 -9.08 -16.85 22.36
N LYS A 268 -9.56 -15.61 22.21
CA LYS A 268 -10.10 -14.80 23.32
C LYS A 268 -11.45 -14.22 22.95
N LYS A 269 -12.52 -14.76 23.53
CA LYS A 269 -13.92 -14.45 23.18
C LYS A 269 -14.37 -13.01 23.43
N ASP A 270 -13.68 -12.27 24.29
CA ASP A 270 -14.03 -10.89 24.66
C ASP A 270 -13.00 -9.86 24.19
N VAL A 271 -12.04 -10.27 23.37
CA VAL A 271 -11.00 -9.38 22.83
C VAL A 271 -11.21 -9.23 21.34
N LYS A 272 -11.33 -7.99 20.88
CA LYS A 272 -11.21 -7.68 19.46
C LYS A 272 -9.79 -7.25 19.16
N ILE A 273 -9.30 -7.64 17.98
CA ILE A 273 -8.04 -7.18 17.42
C ILE A 273 -8.34 -6.33 16.20
N GLU A 274 -7.55 -5.29 16.01
CA GLU A 274 -7.58 -4.46 14.82
C GLU A 274 -6.75 -5.16 13.73
N LYS A 275 -7.25 -5.15 12.50
CA LYS A 275 -6.59 -5.69 11.32
C LYS A 275 -6.74 -4.71 10.17
N TYR A 276 -5.81 -4.73 9.25
CA TYR A 276 -5.95 -4.01 7.99
C TYR A 276 -6.58 -4.94 6.95
N ARG A 277 -7.52 -4.38 6.19
CA ARG A 277 -8.27 -5.11 5.18
C ARG A 277 -8.15 -4.42 3.83
N LEU A 278 -7.90 -5.20 2.79
CA LEU A 278 -7.82 -4.74 1.40
C LEU A 278 -8.65 -5.64 0.48
N PRO A 279 -9.48 -5.10 -0.43
CA PRO A 279 -10.06 -5.91 -1.49
C PRO A 279 -8.97 -6.48 -2.41
N ILE A 280 -9.13 -7.72 -2.84
CA ILE A 280 -8.23 -8.37 -3.80
C ILE A 280 -8.79 -8.15 -5.21
N ARG A 281 -7.98 -7.65 -6.15
CA ARG A 281 -8.45 -7.27 -7.50
C ARG A 281 -8.88 -8.46 -8.36
N ASP A 282 -8.06 -9.49 -8.44
CA ASP A 282 -8.32 -10.71 -9.23
C ASP A 282 -8.02 -11.97 -8.41
N PHE A 283 -8.76 -12.15 -7.32
CA PHE A 283 -8.56 -13.29 -6.42
C PHE A 283 -8.59 -14.64 -7.15
N GLU A 284 -9.59 -14.84 -8.02
CA GLU A 284 -9.72 -16.11 -8.76
C GLU A 284 -8.56 -16.33 -9.72
N GLY A 285 -8.18 -15.32 -10.51
CA GLY A 285 -7.07 -15.43 -11.45
C GLY A 285 -5.75 -15.71 -10.74
N LEU A 286 -5.44 -14.95 -9.68
CA LEU A 286 -4.21 -15.11 -8.91
C LEU A 286 -4.09 -16.50 -8.27
N VAL A 287 -5.17 -17.01 -7.69
CA VAL A 287 -5.19 -18.35 -7.09
C VAL A 287 -5.10 -19.44 -8.16
N VAL A 288 -5.87 -19.35 -9.24
CA VAL A 288 -5.85 -20.37 -10.30
C VAL A 288 -4.49 -20.42 -11.00
N ASP A 289 -3.89 -19.26 -11.29
CA ASP A 289 -2.54 -19.16 -11.82
C ASP A 289 -1.53 -19.86 -10.91
N TYR A 290 -1.60 -19.60 -9.60
CA TYR A 290 -0.76 -20.27 -8.61
C TYR A 290 -0.94 -21.80 -8.66
N LEU A 291 -2.19 -22.28 -8.64
CA LEU A 291 -2.51 -23.70 -8.68
C LEU A 291 -2.00 -24.37 -9.95
N ASP A 292 -2.11 -23.69 -11.09
CA ASP A 292 -1.66 -24.15 -12.41
C ASP A 292 -0.13 -24.20 -12.50
N ASN A 293 0.56 -23.13 -12.10
CA ASN A 293 2.02 -23.05 -12.09
C ASN A 293 2.64 -24.12 -11.19
N ASN A 294 1.97 -24.44 -10.08
CA ASN A 294 2.45 -25.38 -9.09
C ASN A 294 1.94 -26.82 -9.29
N LYS A 295 1.35 -27.14 -10.46
CA LYS A 295 1.00 -28.51 -10.82
C LYS A 295 2.25 -29.41 -10.80
N GLY A 296 2.28 -30.37 -9.87
CA GLY A 296 3.35 -31.36 -9.76
C GLY A 296 4.59 -30.90 -8.98
N TYR A 297 4.53 -29.75 -8.30
CA TYR A 297 5.58 -29.30 -7.38
C TYR A 297 5.56 -30.00 -6.02
N GLY A 298 4.68 -30.99 -5.85
CA GLY A 298 4.53 -31.72 -4.61
C GLY A 298 4.09 -30.82 -3.46
N ASN A 299 4.46 -31.19 -2.23
CA ASN A 299 3.83 -30.65 -1.03
C ASN A 299 4.00 -29.13 -0.90
N SER A 300 5.16 -28.60 -1.31
CA SER A 300 5.47 -27.17 -1.26
C SER A 300 4.69 -26.32 -2.27
N GLY A 301 3.96 -26.92 -3.21
CA GLY A 301 3.17 -26.20 -4.22
C GLY A 301 1.67 -26.13 -3.90
N THR A 302 1.26 -26.60 -2.71
CA THR A 302 -0.15 -26.67 -2.29
C THR A 302 -0.60 -25.40 -1.59
N LEU A 303 -1.90 -25.08 -1.62
CA LEU A 303 -2.41 -23.94 -0.84
C LEU A 303 -2.24 -24.19 0.67
N GLU A 304 -2.40 -25.45 1.10
CA GLU A 304 -2.23 -25.87 2.48
C GLU A 304 -0.83 -25.58 3.03
N TYR A 305 0.22 -25.78 2.22
CA TYR A 305 1.60 -25.50 2.62
C TYR A 305 1.84 -24.01 2.92
N HIS A 306 1.27 -23.11 2.13
CA HIS A 306 1.39 -21.67 2.33
C HIS A 306 0.40 -21.13 3.37
N GLY A 307 -0.79 -21.73 3.47
CA GLY A 307 -1.83 -21.44 4.45
C GLY A 307 -2.43 -20.03 4.37
N SER A 308 -2.05 -19.23 3.38
CA SER A 308 -2.40 -17.81 3.26
C SER A 308 -2.30 -17.35 1.81
N PHE A 309 -3.20 -16.44 1.41
CA PHE A 309 -3.18 -15.75 0.13
C PHE A 309 -1.87 -14.97 -0.04
N LEU A 310 -1.44 -14.23 0.98
CA LEU A 310 -0.18 -13.51 0.92
C LEU A 310 1.02 -14.46 0.70
N GLY A 311 0.98 -15.63 1.34
CA GLY A 311 2.01 -16.66 1.20
C GLY A 311 2.09 -17.27 -0.20
N ILE A 312 0.97 -17.42 -0.92
CA ILE A 312 1.00 -17.91 -2.30
C ILE A 312 1.48 -16.84 -3.28
N ILE A 313 1.17 -15.56 -3.05
CA ILE A 313 1.67 -14.45 -3.86
C ILE A 313 3.19 -14.32 -3.69
N GLU A 314 3.70 -14.33 -2.45
CA GLU A 314 5.14 -14.30 -2.16
C GLU A 314 5.91 -15.46 -2.83
N ALA A 315 5.28 -16.61 -3.02
CA ALA A 315 5.92 -17.80 -3.56
C ALA A 315 5.93 -17.89 -5.09
N ASP A 316 4.91 -17.38 -5.76
CA ASP A 316 4.71 -17.52 -7.22
C ASP A 316 5.01 -16.25 -8.02
N LYS A 317 4.90 -15.07 -7.39
CA LYS A 317 5.09 -13.80 -8.09
C LYS A 317 6.48 -13.21 -7.82
N ASP A 318 6.97 -12.44 -8.79
CA ASP A 318 8.14 -11.61 -8.58
C ASP A 318 7.86 -10.60 -7.46
N CYS A 319 8.87 -10.37 -6.62
CA CYS A 319 8.75 -9.39 -5.55
C CYS A 319 8.56 -7.98 -6.10
N LEU A 320 7.82 -7.16 -5.36
CA LEU A 320 7.56 -5.76 -5.66
C LEU A 320 8.82 -4.91 -5.42
N SER A 321 9.07 -3.97 -6.32
CA SER A 321 10.24 -3.09 -6.30
C SER A 321 9.77 -1.67 -6.04
N VAL A 322 10.26 -1.05 -4.97
CA VAL A 322 9.89 0.33 -4.62
C VAL A 322 11.12 1.13 -4.26
N GLN A 323 11.19 2.34 -4.81
CA GLN A 323 12.30 3.27 -4.60
C GLN A 323 11.77 4.51 -3.90
N ALA A 324 12.53 5.02 -2.93
CA ALA A 324 12.29 6.36 -2.44
C ALA A 324 12.81 7.38 -3.46
N PRO A 325 12.07 8.49 -3.69
CA PRO A 325 12.58 9.56 -4.52
C PRO A 325 13.80 10.20 -3.85
N ASP A 326 14.69 10.83 -4.62
CA ASP A 326 15.80 11.62 -4.04
C ASP A 326 15.26 12.90 -3.37
N TYR A 327 14.18 13.46 -3.93
CA TYR A 327 13.55 14.71 -3.51
C TYR A 327 12.03 14.60 -3.73
N PRO A 328 11.19 15.18 -2.85
CA PRO A 328 9.74 15.14 -3.00
C PRO A 328 9.25 15.97 -4.19
N ASP A 329 8.04 15.67 -4.70
CA ASP A 329 7.36 16.52 -5.66
C ASP A 329 7.12 17.93 -5.09
N HIS A 330 7.79 18.93 -5.67
CA HIS A 330 7.64 20.34 -5.29
C HIS A 330 6.19 20.80 -5.22
N ARG A 331 5.29 20.32 -6.09
CA ARG A 331 3.87 20.72 -6.07
C ARG A 331 3.17 20.30 -4.78
N LEU A 332 3.60 19.17 -4.21
CA LEU A 332 3.10 18.70 -2.93
C LEU A 332 3.71 19.51 -1.78
N VAL A 333 4.99 19.90 -1.91
CA VAL A 333 5.63 20.84 -0.96
C VAL A 333 4.87 22.16 -0.94
N ASP A 334 4.60 22.79 -2.09
CA ASP A 334 3.86 24.07 -2.20
C ASP A 334 2.46 23.99 -1.59
N LYS A 335 1.79 22.84 -1.82
CA LYS A 335 0.49 22.54 -1.20
C LYS A 335 0.63 22.47 0.32
N ASN A 336 1.58 21.70 0.83
CA ASN A 336 1.80 21.51 2.27
C ASN A 336 2.24 22.81 2.96
N ILE A 337 3.04 23.66 2.30
CA ILE A 337 3.39 24.99 2.79
C ILE A 337 2.12 25.77 3.13
N ASN A 338 1.15 25.76 2.23
CA ASN A 338 -0.10 26.49 2.44
C ASN A 338 -1.01 25.84 3.48
N GLU A 339 -0.96 24.53 3.65
CA GLU A 339 -1.69 23.81 4.70
C GLU A 339 -1.12 24.11 6.10
N TYR A 340 0.22 24.17 6.23
CA TYR A 340 0.90 24.38 7.52
C TYR A 340 1.08 25.86 7.88
N PHE A 341 0.93 26.77 6.92
CA PHE A 341 1.17 28.20 7.14
C PHE A 341 0.38 28.76 8.33
N GLY A 342 -0.90 28.41 8.43
CA GLY A 342 -1.80 28.91 9.48
C GLY A 342 -1.53 28.36 10.89
N ASP A 343 -0.73 27.30 11.03
CA ASP A 343 -0.33 26.80 12.34
C ASP A 343 0.78 27.68 12.97
N HIS A 344 1.46 28.46 12.14
CA HIS A 344 2.56 29.35 12.52
C HIS A 344 2.20 30.85 12.48
N PHE A 345 1.16 31.24 11.73
CA PHE A 345 0.74 32.63 11.49
C PHE A 345 -0.76 32.84 11.76
#